data_AF-A0A285F2U5-F1
#
_entry.id   AF-A0A285F2U5-F1
#
_cell.length_a   1.000
_cell.length_b   1.000
_cell.length_c   1.000
_cell.angle_alpha   90.00
_cell.angle_beta   90.00
_cell.angle_gamma   90.00
#
_symmetry.space_group_name_H-M   'P 1'
#
loop_
_entity.id
_entity.type
_entity.pdbx_description
1 polymer ?
#
loop_
_entity_poly.entity_id
_entity_poly.type
_entity_poly.pdbx_seq_one_letter_code
_entity_poly.pdbx_strand_id
1 'polypeptide(L)'
;MNLFKIESKVQIFMLIVLFLVIFLAGNQKLSAKEDYDWNRLNQRYKYYLSHKSDISQKSLLEILPKEEVTNLKDAEDTIDYIFNNFAILEEGAKAGDLDTINILVRLRRITDGANSEYISILLGKIIAVHPEVFLMSLKENLDNITRLDSLLCNLGPKYVDKIYKQTEELERRYLALREVDNKSLAKVKELALYVLSKEISRNRINIIYINYDQELLDKVN
;
A
#
# COMPACT_ATOMS: atom_id res chain seq x y z
N MET A 1 -9.51 -38.28 -51.97
CA MET A 1 -9.25 -36.87 -51.61
C MET A 1 -9.70 -36.57 -50.18
N ASN A 2 -9.15 -37.27 -49.17
CA ASN A 2 -9.50 -37.07 -47.74
C ASN A 2 -8.35 -37.38 -46.74
N LEU A 3 -7.19 -37.86 -47.20
CA LEU A 3 -6.06 -38.21 -46.32
C LEU A 3 -5.33 -36.97 -45.76
N PHE A 4 -5.19 -35.90 -46.55
CA PHE A 4 -4.54 -34.65 -46.11
C PHE A 4 -5.29 -33.89 -44.98
N LYS A 5 -6.58 -34.16 -44.75
CA LYS A 5 -7.37 -33.47 -43.73
C LYS A 5 -7.25 -34.07 -42.33
N ILE A 6 -6.72 -35.29 -42.23
CA ILE A 6 -6.57 -36.02 -40.96
C ILE A 6 -5.25 -35.62 -40.29
N GLU A 7 -4.19 -35.42 -41.06
CA GLU A 7 -2.86 -35.06 -40.52
C GLU A 7 -2.84 -33.70 -39.82
N SER A 8 -3.58 -32.69 -40.30
CA SER A 8 -3.60 -31.37 -39.66
C SER A 8 -4.33 -31.37 -38.31
N LYS A 9 -5.34 -32.23 -38.13
CA LYS A 9 -6.08 -32.34 -36.85
C LYS A 9 -5.22 -32.96 -35.74
N VAL A 10 -4.39 -33.95 -36.09
CA VAL A 10 -3.47 -34.60 -35.14
C VAL A 10 -2.37 -33.63 -34.69
N GLN A 11 -1.82 -32.83 -35.61
CA GLN A 11 -0.81 -31.81 -35.29
C GLN A 11 -1.36 -30.70 -34.38
N ILE A 12 -2.56 -30.20 -34.65
CA ILE A 12 -3.21 -29.19 -33.80
C ILE A 12 -3.48 -29.75 -32.39
N PHE A 13 -3.96 -30.98 -32.29
CA PHE A 13 -4.18 -31.63 -30.99
C PHE A 13 -2.88 -31.79 -30.20
N MET A 14 -1.78 -32.21 -30.84
CA MET A 14 -0.48 -32.31 -30.17
C MET A 14 0.05 -30.95 -29.70
N LEU A 15 -0.15 -29.86 -30.46
CA LEU A 15 0.22 -28.51 -30.03
C LEU A 15 -0.58 -28.05 -28.80
N ILE A 16 -1.89 -28.34 -28.76
CA ILE A 16 -2.74 -28.00 -27.61
C ILE A 16 -2.31 -28.78 -26.36
N VAL A 17 -2.01 -30.08 -26.50
CA VAL A 17 -1.53 -30.90 -25.39
C VAL A 17 -0.16 -30.42 -24.91
N LEU A 18 0.76 -30.10 -25.83
CA LEU A 18 2.07 -29.55 -25.47
C LEU A 18 1.94 -28.21 -24.74
N PHE A 19 1.04 -27.34 -25.21
CA PHE A 19 0.77 -26.05 -24.55
C PHE A 19 0.16 -26.25 -23.15
N LEU A 20 -0.77 -27.19 -22.99
CA LEU A 20 -1.33 -27.56 -21.68
C LEU A 20 -0.27 -28.14 -20.74
N VAL A 21 0.64 -28.98 -21.23
CA VAL A 21 1.73 -29.54 -20.41
C VAL A 21 2.70 -28.44 -19.98
N ILE A 22 3.05 -27.50 -20.87
CA ILE A 22 3.90 -26.34 -20.51
C ILE A 22 3.18 -25.43 -19.52
N PHE A 23 1.88 -25.20 -19.70
CA PHE A 23 1.08 -24.37 -18.79
C PHE A 23 0.92 -25.01 -17.41
N LEU A 24 0.73 -26.34 -17.35
CA LEU A 24 0.63 -27.09 -16.10
C LEU A 24 1.99 -27.22 -15.39
N ALA A 25 3.08 -27.42 -16.14
CA ALA A 25 4.44 -27.45 -15.59
C ALA A 25 4.93 -26.07 -15.13
N GLY A 26 4.49 -24.99 -15.79
CA GLY A 26 4.82 -23.61 -15.43
C GLY A 26 4.20 -23.15 -14.10
N ASN A 27 3.13 -23.80 -13.63
CA ASN A 27 2.44 -23.44 -12.39
C ASN A 27 2.90 -24.24 -11.15
N GLN A 28 3.85 -25.16 -11.27
CA GLN A 28 4.32 -25.97 -10.14
C GLN A 28 5.52 -25.39 -9.36
N LYS A 29 5.95 -24.15 -9.63
CA LYS A 29 6.72 -23.37 -8.63
C LYS A 29 5.77 -22.75 -7.60
N LEU A 30 4.92 -23.57 -6.99
CA LEU A 30 4.50 -23.35 -5.60
C LEU A 30 5.74 -23.63 -4.75
N SER A 31 6.70 -22.70 -4.76
CA SER A 31 7.78 -22.73 -3.78
C SER A 31 7.08 -22.76 -2.43
N ALA A 32 7.36 -23.78 -1.61
CA ALA A 32 7.05 -23.72 -0.20
C ALA A 32 7.58 -22.36 0.26
N LYS A 33 6.66 -21.43 0.53
CA LYS A 33 7.02 -20.05 0.82
C LYS A 33 7.79 -20.13 2.12
N GLU A 34 9.10 -19.88 2.05
CA GLU A 34 9.98 -19.98 3.21
C GLU A 34 9.38 -19.17 4.36
N ASP A 35 9.39 -19.75 5.56
CA ASP A 35 8.93 -19.05 6.76
C ASP A 35 9.78 -17.79 6.94
N TYR A 36 9.12 -16.66 7.16
CA TYR A 36 9.79 -15.38 7.33
C TYR A 36 10.53 -15.34 8.68
N ASP A 37 11.78 -14.86 8.68
CA ASP A 37 12.64 -14.86 9.87
C ASP A 37 12.27 -13.71 10.84
N TRP A 38 11.20 -13.93 11.60
CA TRP A 38 10.67 -12.98 12.60
C TRP A 38 11.69 -12.65 13.69
N ASN A 39 12.49 -13.64 14.12
CA ASN A 39 13.53 -13.45 15.13
C ASN A 39 14.59 -12.44 14.66
N ARG A 40 15.03 -12.56 13.40
CA ARG A 40 15.98 -11.62 12.81
C ARG A 40 15.38 -10.23 12.64
N LEU A 41 14.10 -10.12 12.24
CA LEU A 41 13.41 -8.82 12.20
C LEU A 41 13.39 -8.17 13.59
N ASN A 42 13.01 -8.91 14.64
CA ASN A 42 12.99 -8.42 16.02
C ASN A 42 14.38 -7.92 16.48
N GLN A 43 15.44 -8.71 16.22
CA GLN A 43 16.81 -8.31 16.55
C GLN A 43 17.25 -7.04 15.81
N ARG A 44 16.94 -6.92 14.52
CA ARG A 44 17.28 -5.73 13.72
C ARG A 44 16.51 -4.51 14.18
N TYR A 45 15.25 -4.69 14.59
CA TYR A 45 14.46 -3.61 15.15
C TYR A 45 15.03 -3.12 16.49
N LYS A 46 15.38 -4.04 17.41
CA LYS A 46 16.08 -3.71 18.67
C LYS A 46 17.40 -2.97 18.43
N TYR A 47 18.15 -3.39 17.41
CA TYR A 47 19.39 -2.71 17.01
C TYR A 47 19.10 -1.29 16.49
N TYR A 48 18.07 -1.11 15.67
CA TYR A 48 17.62 0.20 15.19
C TYR A 48 17.25 1.15 16.35
N LEU A 49 16.48 0.66 17.33
CA LEU A 49 16.08 1.47 18.49
C LEU A 49 17.28 1.92 19.34
N SER A 50 18.30 1.05 19.50
CA SER A 50 19.48 1.34 20.31
C SER A 50 20.55 2.16 19.57
N HIS A 51 20.57 2.11 18.24
CA HIS A 51 21.60 2.75 17.41
C HIS A 51 20.96 3.53 16.25
N LYS A 52 20.25 4.62 16.55
CA LYS A 52 19.57 5.47 15.55
C LYS A 52 20.57 6.10 14.58
N SER A 53 20.89 5.39 13.50
CA SER A 53 21.90 5.73 12.51
C SER A 53 21.45 5.22 11.15
N ASP A 54 21.94 5.83 10.08
CA ASP A 54 21.63 5.41 8.71
C ASP A 54 21.94 3.92 8.47
N ILE A 55 22.98 3.39 9.14
CA ILE A 55 23.39 1.99 9.01
C ILE A 55 22.34 1.06 9.62
N SER A 56 21.87 1.34 10.83
CA SER A 56 20.87 0.49 11.48
C SER A 56 19.53 0.54 10.75
N GLN A 57 19.18 1.70 10.21
CA GLN A 57 17.97 1.92 9.46
C GLN A 57 17.97 1.19 8.11
N LYS A 58 19.04 1.32 7.33
CA LYS A 58 19.22 0.55 6.09
C LYS A 58 19.19 -0.94 6.36
N SER A 59 19.84 -1.38 7.44
CA SER A 59 19.85 -2.79 7.83
C SER A 59 18.45 -3.31 8.22
N LEU A 60 17.63 -2.49 8.88
CA LEU A 60 16.23 -2.83 9.15
C LEU A 60 15.40 -2.87 7.86
N LEU A 61 15.58 -1.88 6.98
CA LEU A 61 14.87 -1.84 5.70
C LEU A 61 15.20 -3.07 4.84
N GLU A 62 16.46 -3.52 4.83
CA GLU A 62 16.91 -4.70 4.09
C GLU A 62 16.22 -5.99 4.52
N ILE A 63 15.92 -6.16 5.82
CA ILE A 63 15.29 -7.38 6.32
C ILE A 63 13.76 -7.36 6.17
N LEU A 64 13.14 -6.17 6.11
CA LEU A 64 11.70 -6.04 5.90
C LEU A 64 11.28 -6.61 4.54
N PRO A 65 10.15 -7.35 4.48
CA PRO A 65 9.81 -8.10 3.29
C PRO A 65 9.44 -7.17 2.13
N LYS A 66 9.93 -7.52 0.95
CA LYS A 66 9.60 -6.80 -0.29
C LYS A 66 8.23 -7.19 -0.84
N GLU A 67 7.75 -8.38 -0.50
CA GLU A 67 6.47 -8.93 -0.90
C GLU A 67 5.58 -9.15 0.32
N GLU A 68 4.31 -9.47 0.10
CA GLU A 68 3.35 -9.78 1.17
C GLU A 68 3.73 -11.10 1.86
N VAL A 69 3.78 -11.10 3.19
CA VAL A 69 4.03 -12.31 3.99
C VAL A 69 2.69 -12.94 4.31
N THR A 70 2.48 -14.18 3.86
CA THR A 70 1.19 -14.88 4.04
C THR A 70 1.17 -15.77 5.27
N ASN A 71 2.33 -16.10 5.84
CA ASN A 71 2.44 -16.87 7.08
C ASN A 71 2.89 -15.93 8.20
N LEU A 72 1.94 -15.51 9.03
CA LEU A 72 2.20 -14.69 10.23
C LEU A 72 2.33 -15.55 11.50
N LYS A 73 2.51 -16.87 11.35
CA LYS A 73 2.85 -17.73 12.47
C LYS A 73 4.14 -17.22 13.11
N ASP A 74 4.13 -17.10 14.43
CA ASP A 74 5.24 -16.59 15.25
C ASP A 74 5.56 -15.09 15.06
N ALA A 75 4.72 -14.34 14.33
CA ALA A 75 4.90 -12.91 14.10
C ALA A 75 4.47 -12.03 15.29
N GLU A 76 3.54 -12.52 16.11
CA GLU A 76 2.82 -11.75 17.14
C GLU A 76 3.78 -10.99 18.07
N ASP A 77 4.69 -11.69 18.74
CA ASP A 77 5.68 -11.07 19.65
C ASP A 77 6.54 -10.00 18.96
N THR A 78 6.88 -10.20 17.69
CA THR A 78 7.71 -9.26 16.92
C THR A 78 6.91 -8.03 16.52
N ILE A 79 5.68 -8.21 16.04
CA ILE A 79 4.77 -7.12 15.67
C ILE A 79 4.44 -6.31 16.92
N ASP A 80 4.05 -6.95 18.02
CA ASP A 80 3.75 -6.28 19.28
C ASP A 80 4.95 -5.50 19.80
N TYR A 81 6.16 -6.06 19.75
CA TYR A 81 7.36 -5.34 20.14
C TYR A 81 7.59 -4.08 19.28
N ILE A 82 7.39 -4.18 17.96
CA ILE A 82 7.50 -3.03 17.04
C ILE A 82 6.47 -1.95 17.41
N PHE A 83 5.21 -2.33 17.60
CA PHE A 83 4.13 -1.38 17.85
C PHE A 83 4.18 -0.76 19.25
N ASN A 84 4.68 -1.49 20.25
CA ASN A 84 4.96 -0.95 21.59
C ASN A 84 6.10 0.09 21.58
N ASN A 85 6.93 0.13 20.54
CA ASN A 85 8.05 1.07 20.38
C ASN A 85 7.88 1.98 19.14
N PHE A 86 6.66 2.08 18.61
CA PHE A 86 6.39 2.72 17.32
C PHE A 86 6.66 4.23 17.29
N ALA A 87 6.69 4.89 18.46
CA ALA A 87 6.88 6.33 18.58
C ALA A 87 8.13 6.84 17.81
N ILE A 88 9.20 6.05 17.78
CA ILE A 88 10.43 6.42 17.06
C ILE A 88 10.21 6.47 15.54
N LEU A 89 9.46 5.52 14.98
CA LEU A 89 9.11 5.54 13.55
C LEU A 89 8.14 6.69 13.25
N GLU A 90 7.23 7.00 14.16
CA GLU A 90 6.31 8.11 14.01
C GLU A 90 7.03 9.46 14.00
N GLU A 91 8.00 9.66 14.89
CA GLU A 91 8.86 10.85 14.92
C GLU A 91 9.66 11.01 13.62
N GLY A 92 10.32 9.94 13.15
CA GLY A 92 11.07 9.96 11.90
C GLY A 92 10.19 10.28 10.68
N ALA A 93 9.00 9.67 10.61
CA ALA A 93 8.05 9.96 9.53
C ALA A 93 7.58 11.43 9.55
N LYS A 94 7.26 11.96 10.74
CA LYS A 94 6.90 13.38 10.90
C LYS A 94 8.03 14.34 10.53
N ALA A 95 9.28 13.91 10.72
CA ALA A 95 10.46 14.67 10.31
C ALA A 95 10.72 14.60 8.78
N GLY A 96 9.96 13.80 8.03
CA GLY A 96 10.16 13.64 6.59
C GLY A 96 11.34 12.74 6.25
N ASP A 97 11.71 11.82 7.14
CA ASP A 97 12.80 10.89 6.90
C ASP A 97 12.39 9.78 5.92
N LEU A 98 13.02 9.78 4.74
CA LEU A 98 12.66 8.89 3.62
C LEU A 98 12.76 7.42 4.01
N ASP A 99 13.85 7.02 4.67
CA ASP A 99 14.07 5.62 5.04
C ASP A 99 13.05 5.16 6.10
N THR A 100 12.61 6.04 7.00
CA THR A 100 11.54 5.74 7.97
C THR A 100 10.20 5.57 7.26
N ILE A 101 9.88 6.42 6.29
CA ILE A 101 8.66 6.29 5.48
C ILE A 101 8.69 4.98 4.68
N ASN A 102 9.86 4.60 4.13
CA ASN A 102 10.06 3.31 3.48
C ASN A 102 9.86 2.12 4.44
N ILE A 103 10.39 2.21 5.66
CA ILE A 103 10.14 1.21 6.71
C ILE A 103 8.64 1.08 6.97
N LEU A 104 7.92 2.19 7.15
CA LEU A 104 6.47 2.18 7.38
C LEU A 104 5.71 1.52 6.23
N VAL A 105 6.04 1.85 4.97
CA VAL A 105 5.41 1.24 3.79
C VAL A 105 5.64 -0.28 3.77
N ARG A 106 6.84 -0.76 4.14
CA ARG A 106 7.12 -2.20 4.20
C ARG A 106 6.48 -2.89 5.42
N LEU A 107 6.42 -2.22 6.57
CA LEU A 107 5.72 -2.74 7.75
C LEU A 107 4.25 -3.04 7.46
N ARG A 108 3.58 -2.25 6.62
CA ARG A 108 2.19 -2.54 6.20
C ARG A 108 1.98 -3.93 5.60
N ARG A 109 3.04 -4.57 5.07
CA ARG A 109 2.98 -5.91 4.46
C ARG A 109 3.00 -7.06 5.47
N ILE A 110 3.34 -6.76 6.72
CA ILE A 110 3.41 -7.72 7.81
C ILE A 110 2.44 -7.35 8.94
N THR A 111 1.53 -6.42 8.70
CA THR A 111 0.55 -5.95 9.67
C THR A 111 -0.83 -5.99 9.06
N ASP A 112 -1.82 -6.35 9.87
CA ASP A 112 -3.24 -6.30 9.53
C ASP A 112 -4.00 -5.40 10.51
N GLY A 113 -5.34 -5.38 10.35
CA GLY A 113 -6.26 -4.72 11.28
C GLY A 113 -5.86 -3.30 11.67
N ALA A 114 -5.89 -3.04 12.98
CA ALA A 114 -5.62 -1.74 13.56
C ALA A 114 -4.18 -1.23 13.30
N ASN A 115 -3.20 -2.13 13.26
CA ASN A 115 -1.79 -1.79 13.03
C ASN A 115 -1.57 -1.28 11.59
N SER A 116 -2.13 -1.98 10.60
CA SER A 116 -2.08 -1.55 9.20
C SER A 116 -2.83 -0.24 8.96
N GLU A 117 -3.98 -0.09 9.63
CA GLU A 117 -4.77 1.15 9.61
C GLU A 117 -3.98 2.32 10.20
N TYR A 118 -3.33 2.12 11.35
CA TYR A 118 -2.51 3.15 12.00
C TYR A 118 -1.40 3.65 11.09
N ILE A 119 -0.66 2.73 10.44
CA ILE A 119 0.39 3.09 9.49
C ILE A 119 -0.20 3.85 8.30
N SER A 120 -1.33 3.38 7.73
CA SER A 120 -2.02 4.08 6.64
C SER A 120 -2.38 5.53 7.01
N ILE A 121 -2.93 5.73 8.21
CA ILE A 121 -3.30 7.06 8.70
C ILE A 121 -2.06 7.94 8.83
N LEU A 122 -0.97 7.41 9.39
CA LEU A 122 0.28 8.13 9.53
C LEU A 122 0.86 8.53 8.16
N LEU A 123 0.99 7.59 7.22
CA LEU A 123 1.45 7.86 5.86
C LEU A 123 0.56 8.89 5.16
N GLY A 124 -0.76 8.81 5.35
CA GLY A 124 -1.71 9.80 4.85
C GLY A 124 -1.46 11.22 5.37
N LYS A 125 -1.05 11.37 6.64
CA LYS A 125 -0.65 12.67 7.20
C LYS A 125 0.64 13.18 6.56
N ILE A 126 1.60 12.28 6.28
CA ILE A 126 2.88 12.63 5.65
C ILE A 126 2.67 13.23 4.26
N ILE A 127 1.70 12.74 3.48
CA ILE A 127 1.37 13.29 2.15
C ILE A 127 1.23 14.81 2.17
N ALA A 128 0.60 15.35 3.22
CA ALA A 128 0.31 16.77 3.27
C ALA A 128 1.39 17.63 3.96
N VAL A 129 2.41 17.00 4.55
CA VAL A 129 3.52 17.70 5.22
C VAL A 129 4.82 17.57 4.42
N HIS A 130 5.09 16.37 3.90
CA HIS A 130 6.29 16.02 3.12
C HIS A 130 5.90 15.31 1.80
N PRO A 131 5.16 15.98 0.90
CA PRO A 131 4.59 15.34 -0.29
C PRO A 131 5.65 14.74 -1.24
N GLU A 132 6.81 15.40 -1.39
CA GLU A 132 7.88 14.91 -2.26
C GLU A 132 8.51 13.62 -1.70
N VAL A 133 8.84 13.60 -0.40
CA VAL A 133 9.41 12.41 0.26
C VAL A 133 8.44 11.23 0.21
N PHE A 134 7.15 11.49 0.41
CA PHE A 134 6.12 10.48 0.23
C PHE A 134 6.12 9.90 -1.20
N LEU A 135 6.20 10.76 -2.23
CA LEU A 135 6.23 10.30 -3.62
C LEU A 135 7.52 9.52 -3.96
N MET A 136 8.65 9.88 -3.36
CA MET A 136 9.89 9.09 -3.48
C MET A 136 9.70 7.68 -2.92
N SER A 137 9.16 7.56 -1.71
CA SER A 137 8.87 6.26 -1.09
C SER A 137 7.85 5.45 -1.87
N LEU A 138 6.78 6.11 -2.36
CA LEU A 138 5.76 5.49 -3.20
C LEU A 138 6.38 4.93 -4.49
N LYS A 139 7.29 5.66 -5.14
CA LYS A 139 8.00 5.20 -6.34
C LYS A 139 8.85 3.95 -6.09
N GLU A 140 9.53 3.89 -4.95
CA GLU A 140 10.37 2.73 -4.59
C GLU A 140 9.56 1.48 -4.22
N ASN A 141 8.31 1.65 -3.80
CA ASN A 141 7.47 0.56 -3.29
C ASN A 141 6.23 0.30 -4.14
N LEU A 142 6.08 0.96 -5.29
CA LEU A 142 4.83 0.98 -6.07
C LEU A 142 4.33 -0.42 -6.44
N ASP A 143 5.22 -1.26 -6.95
CA ASP A 143 4.89 -2.62 -7.42
C ASP A 143 4.41 -3.54 -6.29
N ASN A 144 4.62 -3.13 -5.05
CA ASN A 144 4.36 -3.91 -3.86
C ASN A 144 3.26 -3.29 -2.97
N ILE A 145 2.49 -2.33 -3.50
CA ILE A 145 1.33 -1.72 -2.83
C ILE A 145 0.07 -2.25 -3.51
N THR A 146 -0.64 -3.16 -2.84
CA THR A 146 -1.87 -3.79 -3.37
C THR A 146 -3.07 -2.84 -3.35
N ARG A 147 -3.13 -1.94 -2.36
CA ARG A 147 -4.23 -1.00 -2.15
C ARG A 147 -3.73 0.42 -1.96
N LEU A 148 -3.44 1.08 -3.09
CA LEU A 148 -2.99 2.46 -3.10
C LEU A 148 -4.06 3.43 -2.55
N ASP A 149 -5.33 3.14 -2.80
CA ASP A 149 -6.48 3.84 -2.21
C ASP A 149 -6.46 3.83 -0.68
N SER A 150 -6.18 2.67 -0.07
CA SER A 150 -6.09 2.52 1.39
C SER A 150 -4.95 3.34 2.00
N LEU A 151 -3.89 3.59 1.23
CA LEU A 151 -2.74 4.35 1.69
C LEU A 151 -2.98 5.86 1.50
N LEU A 152 -3.59 6.28 0.39
CA LEU A 152 -3.84 7.68 0.08
C LEU A 152 -5.08 8.25 0.77
N CYS A 153 -6.14 7.45 0.89
CA CYS A 153 -7.48 7.91 1.27
C CYS A 153 -7.87 7.54 2.70
N ASN A 154 -7.07 6.74 3.43
CA ASN A 154 -7.38 6.46 4.82
C ASN A 154 -7.09 7.69 5.71
N LEU A 155 -8.13 8.17 6.38
CA LEU A 155 -8.11 9.36 7.23
C LEU A 155 -8.19 9.03 8.73
N GLY A 156 -8.56 7.78 9.05
CA GLY A 156 -8.75 7.28 10.40
C GLY A 156 -10.08 7.63 11.05
N PRO A 157 -10.32 7.12 12.27
CA PRO A 157 -11.64 7.14 12.92
C PRO A 157 -12.19 8.54 13.18
N LYS A 158 -11.33 9.56 13.29
CA LYS A 158 -11.77 10.95 13.55
C LYS A 158 -12.65 11.55 12.44
N TYR A 159 -12.61 10.98 11.23
CA TYR A 159 -13.37 11.43 10.07
C TYR A 159 -14.59 10.56 9.74
N VAL A 160 -14.83 9.48 10.49
CA VAL A 160 -16.02 8.63 10.32
C VAL A 160 -17.27 9.51 10.41
N ASP A 161 -18.18 9.31 9.45
CA ASP A 161 -19.44 10.05 9.26
C ASP A 161 -19.32 11.57 9.08
N LYS A 162 -18.12 12.07 8.78
CA LYS A 162 -17.84 13.51 8.56
C LYS A 162 -17.44 13.77 7.13
N ILE A 163 -18.32 13.45 6.17
CA ILE A 163 -18.03 13.47 4.72
C ILE A 163 -17.45 14.80 4.23
N TYR A 164 -17.90 15.93 4.77
CA TYR A 164 -17.33 17.26 4.48
C TYR A 164 -15.86 17.36 4.89
N LYS A 165 -15.53 16.98 6.14
CA LYS A 165 -14.15 16.97 6.64
C LYS A 165 -13.28 15.95 5.92
N GLN A 166 -13.86 14.83 5.50
CA GLN A 166 -13.14 13.85 4.66
C GLN A 166 -12.72 14.48 3.34
N THR A 167 -13.64 15.18 2.69
CA THR A 167 -13.39 15.86 1.41
C THR A 167 -12.31 16.92 1.55
N GLU A 168 -12.39 17.78 2.56
CA GLU A 168 -11.38 18.82 2.84
C GLU A 168 -9.97 18.23 3.05
N GLU A 169 -9.84 17.16 3.82
CA GLU A 169 -8.55 16.52 4.08
C GLU A 169 -7.98 15.85 2.82
N LEU A 170 -8.81 15.21 2.01
CA LEU A 170 -8.38 14.61 0.74
C LEU A 170 -7.95 15.68 -0.27
N GLU A 171 -8.67 16.81 -0.34
CA GLU A 171 -8.28 17.96 -1.17
C GLU A 171 -6.95 18.55 -0.71
N ARG A 172 -6.73 18.69 0.61
CA ARG A 172 -5.44 19.13 1.16
C ARG A 172 -4.29 18.22 0.72
N ARG A 173 -4.46 16.90 0.79
CA ARG A 173 -3.47 15.91 0.31
C ARG A 173 -3.26 16.02 -1.20
N TYR A 174 -4.33 16.18 -1.98
CA TYR A 174 -4.27 16.34 -3.43
C TYR A 174 -3.46 17.57 -3.83
N LEU A 175 -3.73 18.72 -3.19
CA LEU A 175 -3.02 19.97 -3.44
C LEU A 175 -1.53 19.85 -3.11
N ALA A 176 -1.19 19.29 -1.94
CA ALA A 176 0.20 19.07 -1.53
C ALA A 176 0.98 18.21 -2.55
N LEU A 177 0.39 17.12 -3.05
CA LEU A 177 1.02 16.29 -4.09
C LEU A 177 1.13 17.01 -5.42
N ARG A 178 0.11 17.79 -5.81
CA ARG A 178 0.08 18.51 -7.09
C ARG A 178 1.23 19.50 -7.21
N GLU A 179 1.58 20.14 -6.10
CA GLU A 179 2.62 21.17 -6.01
C GLU A 179 4.05 20.63 -6.08
N VAL A 180 4.27 19.31 -6.01
CA VAL A 180 5.60 18.72 -6.16
C VAL A 180 6.11 18.87 -7.59
N ASP A 181 7.15 19.68 -7.78
CA ASP A 181 7.82 19.91 -9.07
C ASP A 181 9.09 19.07 -9.24
N ASN A 182 8.91 17.74 -9.26
CA ASN A 182 10.00 16.80 -9.53
C ASN A 182 9.63 15.87 -10.69
N LYS A 183 10.28 16.09 -11.85
CA LYS A 183 10.03 15.32 -13.08
C LYS A 183 10.23 13.82 -12.91
N SER A 184 11.15 13.41 -12.05
CA SER A 184 11.43 11.98 -11.81
C SER A 184 10.29 11.27 -11.08
N LEU A 185 9.37 12.02 -10.46
CA LEU A 185 8.21 11.53 -9.70
C LEU A 185 6.88 11.71 -10.46
N ALA A 186 6.90 12.21 -11.71
CA ALA A 186 5.69 12.57 -12.46
C ALA A 186 4.68 11.41 -12.55
N LYS A 187 5.15 10.20 -12.92
CA LYS A 187 4.28 9.02 -13.07
C LYS A 187 3.56 8.64 -11.77
N VAL A 188 4.27 8.60 -10.64
CA VAL A 188 3.67 8.24 -9.34
C VAL A 188 2.79 9.36 -8.80
N LYS A 189 3.14 10.63 -9.07
CA LYS A 189 2.32 11.79 -8.75
C LYS A 189 0.98 11.70 -9.47
N GLU A 190 0.98 11.49 -10.78
CA GLU A 190 -0.25 11.36 -11.58
C GLU A 190 -1.15 10.24 -11.07
N LEU A 191 -0.57 9.08 -10.78
CA LEU A 191 -1.32 7.95 -10.21
C LEU A 191 -1.97 8.31 -8.87
N ALA A 192 -1.21 8.93 -7.96
CA ALA A 192 -1.73 9.33 -6.65
C ALA A 192 -2.83 10.41 -6.77
N LEU A 193 -2.64 11.41 -7.62
CA LEU A 193 -3.64 12.45 -7.91
C LEU A 193 -4.90 11.86 -8.53
N TYR A 194 -4.78 10.85 -9.40
CA TYR A 194 -5.92 10.15 -9.97
C TYR A 194 -6.75 9.45 -8.87
N VAL A 195 -6.10 8.70 -7.97
CA VAL A 195 -6.78 8.00 -6.88
C VAL A 195 -7.47 8.99 -5.93
N LEU A 196 -6.80 10.07 -5.53
CA LEU A 196 -7.38 11.10 -4.67
C LEU A 196 -8.55 11.83 -5.35
N SER A 197 -8.42 12.21 -6.62
CA SER A 197 -9.49 12.92 -7.34
C SER A 197 -10.75 12.07 -7.52
N LYS A 198 -10.60 10.75 -7.70
CA LYS A 198 -11.72 9.80 -7.70
C LYS A 198 -12.45 9.78 -6.36
N GLU A 199 -11.72 9.71 -5.24
CA GLU A 199 -12.34 9.68 -3.91
C GLU A 199 -13.01 11.01 -3.55
N ILE A 200 -12.36 12.14 -3.85
CA ILE A 200 -12.93 13.49 -3.69
C ILE A 200 -14.25 13.61 -4.48
N SER A 201 -14.27 13.13 -5.72
CA SER A 201 -15.48 13.15 -6.56
C SER A 201 -16.61 12.30 -5.97
N ARG A 202 -16.29 11.11 -5.45
CA ARG A 202 -17.27 10.26 -4.76
C ARG A 202 -17.87 10.98 -3.55
N ASN A 203 -17.04 11.61 -2.72
CA ASN A 203 -17.52 12.33 -1.55
C ASN A 203 -18.42 13.51 -1.91
N ARG A 204 -18.07 14.26 -2.96
CA ARG A 204 -18.89 15.38 -3.47
C ARG A 204 -20.25 14.91 -3.96
N ILE A 205 -20.32 13.77 -4.65
CA ILE A 205 -21.60 13.16 -5.06
C ILE A 205 -22.44 12.80 -3.83
N ASN A 206 -21.83 12.18 -2.81
CA ASN A 206 -22.54 11.83 -1.57
C ASN A 206 -23.07 13.06 -0.84
N ILE A 207 -22.31 14.15 -0.82
CA ILE A 207 -22.73 15.44 -0.24
C ILE A 207 -23.98 15.99 -0.94
N ILE A 208 -24.04 15.92 -2.27
CA ILE A 208 -25.21 16.37 -3.05
C ILE A 208 -26.46 15.59 -2.63
N TYR A 209 -26.36 14.25 -2.53
CA TYR A 209 -27.48 13.41 -2.11
C TYR A 209 -27.95 13.75 -0.68
N ILE A 210 -27.03 13.90 0.27
CA ILE A 210 -27.36 14.26 1.65
C ILE A 210 -28.12 15.59 1.72
N ASN A 211 -27.67 16.60 0.96
CA ASN A 211 -28.32 17.91 0.96
C ASN A 211 -29.70 17.87 0.29
N TYR A 212 -29.85 17.09 -0.78
CA TYR A 212 -31.13 16.90 -1.46
C TYR A 212 -32.16 16.20 -0.54
N ASP A 213 -31.75 15.14 0.15
CA ASP A 213 -32.61 14.43 1.09
C ASP A 213 -33.03 15.33 2.26
N GLN A 214 -32.12 16.16 2.78
CA GLN A 214 -32.44 17.14 3.80
C GLN A 214 -33.47 18.19 3.31
N GLU A 215 -33.30 18.72 2.10
CA GLU A 215 -34.25 19.66 1.51
C GLU A 215 -35.65 19.06 1.35
N LEU A 216 -35.74 17.78 0.96
CA LEU A 216 -37.01 17.08 0.87
C LEU A 216 -37.68 16.91 2.24
N LEU A 217 -36.91 16.55 3.27
CA LEU A 217 -37.40 16.41 4.64
C LEU A 217 -37.92 17.75 5.19
N ASP A 218 -37.22 18.84 4.91
CA ASP A 218 -37.61 20.19 5.34
C ASP A 218 -38.91 20.67 4.67
N LYS A 219 -39.27 20.14 3.49
CA LYS A 219 -40.53 20.46 2.80
C LYS A 219 -41.74 19.67 3.29
N VAL A 220 -41.53 18.54 3.97
CA VAL A 220 -42.59 17.65 4.46
C VAL A 220 -43.01 17.98 5.89
N ASN A 221 -42.14 18.64 6.66
CA ASN A 221 -42.39 19.10 8.03
C ASN A 221 -42.97 20.52 8.06
#